data_AF-A0ABD4WMJ8-F1
#
_entry.id   AF-A0ABD4WMJ8-F1
#
_cell.length_a   1.000
_cell.length_b   1.000
_cell.length_c   1.000
_cell.angle_alpha   90.00
_cell.angle_beta   90.00
_cell.angle_gamma   90.00
#
_symmetry.space_group_name_H-M   'P 1'
#
loop_
_entity.id
_entity.type
_entity.pdbx_description
1 polymer ?
#
loop_
_entity_poly.entity_id
_entity_poly.type
_entity_poly.pdbx_seq_one_letter_code
_entity_poly.pdbx_strand_id
1 'polypeptide(L)'
;MSSILFFRNPKNEKIRWASIIGFCGGFGGIGALLGKGIHRPEWVLHLDGIFTSIGHYFTPYGMLIFGMVYSDAISNVRKRNILKLLLLIPIFNMYSMFQVYPEFRVDFRILGIWVASYEIATNILLIYSVWREDRPIVNRRKILTCVFVS
;
A
#
# COMPACT_ATOMS: atom_id res chain seq x y z
N MET A 1 -11.84 7.65 7.77
CA MET A 1 -10.97 8.85 7.62
C MET A 1 -10.45 9.00 6.19
N SER A 2 -10.03 7.92 5.54
CA SER A 2 -9.60 7.83 4.13
C SER A 2 -10.63 8.33 3.11
N SER A 3 -11.92 8.02 3.29
CA SER A 3 -13.00 8.44 2.38
C SER A 3 -13.20 9.97 2.38
N ILE A 4 -13.06 10.63 3.53
CA ILE A 4 -13.26 12.08 3.70
C ILE A 4 -12.14 12.86 3.00
N LEU A 5 -10.90 12.37 3.06
CA LEU A 5 -9.75 12.98 2.39
C LEU A 5 -9.86 12.91 0.86
N PHE A 6 -10.40 11.81 0.32
CA PHE A 6 -10.61 11.64 -1.12
C PHE A 6 -11.59 12.68 -1.68
N PHE A 7 -12.70 12.94 -0.99
CA PHE A 7 -13.69 13.93 -1.42
C PHE A 7 -13.23 15.39 -1.23
N ARG A 8 -12.35 15.66 -0.27
CA ARG A 8 -11.93 17.05 0.04
C ARG A 8 -10.92 17.63 -0.96
N ASN A 9 -10.09 16.79 -1.60
CA ASN A 9 -9.09 17.26 -2.57
C ASN A 9 -8.76 16.18 -3.63
N PRO A 10 -9.71 15.82 -4.51
CA PRO A 10 -9.56 14.71 -5.47
C PRO A 10 -8.48 14.96 -6.54
N LYS A 11 -8.06 16.21 -6.75
CA LYS A 11 -7.01 16.56 -7.72
C LYS A 11 -5.59 16.30 -7.21
N ASN A 12 -5.39 16.17 -5.89
CA ASN A 12 -4.06 15.96 -5.33
C ASN A 12 -3.70 14.47 -5.29
N GLU A 13 -2.75 14.09 -6.14
CA GLU A 13 -2.30 12.70 -6.28
C GLU A 13 -1.78 12.12 -4.95
N LYS A 14 -1.13 12.93 -4.09
CA LYS A 14 -0.63 12.49 -2.78
C LYS A 14 -1.78 12.05 -1.86
N ILE A 15 -2.88 12.81 -1.84
CA ILE A 15 -4.06 12.54 -1.00
C ILE A 15 -4.80 11.29 -1.49
N ARG A 16 -4.89 11.09 -2.81
CA ARG A 16 -5.50 9.89 -3.40
C ARG A 16 -4.78 8.61 -2.95
N TRP A 17 -3.45 8.57 -3.06
CA TRP A 17 -2.68 7.39 -2.67
C TRP A 17 -2.69 7.16 -1.15
N ALA A 18 -2.64 8.21 -0.33
CA ALA A 18 -2.83 8.08 1.12
C ALA A 18 -4.21 7.48 1.48
N SER A 19 -5.28 7.92 0.81
CA SER A 19 -6.63 7.34 0.99
C SER A 19 -6.69 5.88 0.56
N ILE A 20 -6.03 5.50 -0.55
CA ILE A 20 -5.98 4.12 -1.04
C ILE A 20 -5.25 3.22 -0.03
N ILE A 21 -4.11 3.64 0.50
CA ILE A 21 -3.37 2.88 1.53
C ILE A 21 -4.27 2.64 2.74
N GLY A 22 -4.91 3.68 3.26
CA GLY A 22 -5.80 3.55 4.43
C GLY A 22 -7.03 2.66 4.16
N PHE A 23 -7.49 2.57 2.91
CA PHE A 23 -8.60 1.71 2.52
C PHE A 23 -8.15 0.24 2.38
N CYS A 24 -7.04 -0.02 1.69
CA CYS A 24 -6.46 -1.35 1.54
C CYS A 24 -5.99 -1.93 2.89
N GLY A 25 -5.34 -1.13 3.72
CA GLY A 25 -4.96 -1.52 5.08
C GLY A 25 -6.18 -1.84 5.95
N GLY A 26 -7.29 -1.10 5.78
CA GLY A 26 -8.57 -1.39 6.41
C GLY A 26 -9.13 -2.77 6.03
N PHE A 27 -9.07 -3.14 4.76
CA PHE A 27 -9.48 -4.48 4.32
C PHE A 27 -8.58 -5.58 4.89
N GLY A 28 -7.27 -5.36 4.98
CA GLY A 28 -6.37 -6.30 5.67
C GLY A 28 -6.78 -6.54 7.13
N GLY A 29 -7.16 -5.48 7.84
CA GLY A 29 -7.67 -5.58 9.22
C GLY A 29 -9.02 -6.32 9.32
N ILE A 30 -9.93 -6.07 8.39
CA ILE A 30 -11.24 -6.78 8.33
C ILE A 30 -11.02 -8.26 8.01
N GLY A 31 -10.15 -8.59 7.06
CA GLY A 31 -9.75 -9.96 6.75
C GLY A 31 -9.24 -10.68 7.99
N ALA A 32 -8.30 -10.08 8.73
CA ALA A 32 -7.78 -10.68 9.97
C ALA A 32 -8.84 -10.91 11.06
N LEU A 33 -9.90 -10.10 11.11
CA LEU A 33 -11.02 -10.28 12.04
C LEU A 33 -11.98 -11.38 11.56
N LEU A 34 -12.31 -11.39 10.27
CA LEU A 34 -13.09 -12.46 9.64
C LEU A 34 -12.34 -13.80 9.71
N GLY A 35 -11.00 -13.76 9.75
CA GLY A 35 -10.02 -14.80 10.02
C GLY A 35 -10.12 -15.51 11.38
N LYS A 36 -10.90 -14.98 12.35
CA LYS A 36 -11.10 -15.60 13.67
C LYS A 36 -12.52 -16.17 13.86
N GLY A 37 -12.67 -17.49 14.04
CA GLY A 37 -13.96 -18.16 14.27
C GLY A 37 -13.98 -19.65 13.85
N ILE A 38 -14.60 -20.51 14.67
CA ILE A 38 -14.54 -21.99 14.59
C ILE A 38 -15.58 -22.58 13.61
N HIS A 39 -16.69 -21.88 13.34
CA HIS A 39 -17.71 -22.28 12.35
C HIS A 39 -17.99 -21.10 11.41
N ARG A 40 -17.41 -21.14 10.22
CA ARG A 40 -17.52 -20.07 9.22
C ARG A 40 -18.42 -20.53 8.08
N PRO A 41 -19.44 -19.74 7.70
CA PRO A 41 -20.15 -19.99 6.46
C PRO A 41 -19.23 -19.69 5.25
N GLU A 42 -19.41 -20.41 4.14
CA GLU A 42 -18.51 -20.33 2.97
C GLU A 42 -18.33 -18.91 2.43
N TRP A 43 -19.38 -18.09 2.45
CA TRP A 43 -19.31 -16.69 2.01
C TRP A 43 -18.33 -15.83 2.85
N VAL A 44 -18.15 -16.14 4.15
CA VAL A 44 -17.17 -15.46 5.00
C VAL A 44 -15.74 -15.85 4.62
N LEU A 45 -15.51 -17.10 4.23
CA LEU A 45 -14.20 -17.58 3.75
C LEU A 45 -13.82 -16.89 2.43
N HIS A 46 -14.78 -16.73 1.53
CA HIS A 46 -14.57 -15.95 0.30
C HIS A 46 -14.21 -14.50 0.57
N LEU A 47 -14.92 -13.84 1.48
CA LEU A 47 -14.66 -12.45 1.83
C LEU A 47 -13.32 -12.27 2.58
N ASP A 48 -12.98 -13.19 3.48
CA ASP A 48 -11.70 -13.21 4.18
C ASP A 48 -10.53 -13.33 3.19
N GLY A 49 -10.58 -14.31 2.27
CA GLY A 49 -9.53 -14.49 1.27
C GLY A 49 -9.31 -13.24 0.39
N ILE A 50 -10.40 -12.62 -0.07
CA ILE A 50 -10.35 -11.40 -0.91
C ILE A 50 -9.83 -10.20 -0.11
N PHE A 51 -10.33 -9.98 1.11
CA PHE A 51 -9.92 -8.82 1.91
C PHE A 51 -8.48 -8.95 2.41
N THR A 52 -8.08 -10.15 2.80
CA THR A 52 -6.71 -10.46 3.21
C THR A 52 -5.74 -10.32 2.03
N SER A 53 -6.10 -10.77 0.82
CA SER A 53 -5.26 -10.60 -0.38
C SER A 53 -5.15 -9.14 -0.80
N ILE A 54 -6.24 -8.36 -0.75
CA ILE A 54 -6.22 -6.92 -1.02
C ILE A 54 -5.29 -6.22 -0.03
N GLY A 55 -5.42 -6.53 1.26
CA GLY A 55 -4.58 -5.97 2.31
C GLY A 55 -3.09 -6.28 2.10
N HIS A 56 -2.73 -7.55 1.89
CA HIS A 56 -1.33 -7.94 1.78
C HIS A 56 -0.68 -7.51 0.46
N TYR A 57 -1.44 -7.41 -0.63
CA TYR A 57 -0.85 -7.12 -1.94
C TYR A 57 -0.90 -5.63 -2.29
N PHE A 58 -2.06 -4.97 -2.10
CA PHE A 58 -2.24 -3.59 -2.57
C PHE A 58 -1.74 -2.54 -1.58
N THR A 59 -1.66 -2.85 -0.29
CA THR A 59 -1.14 -1.91 0.72
C THR A 59 0.33 -1.54 0.47
N PRO A 60 1.28 -2.50 0.36
CA PRO A 60 2.69 -2.16 0.13
C PRO A 60 2.92 -1.49 -1.24
N TYR A 61 2.15 -1.87 -2.25
CA TYR A 61 2.14 -1.18 -3.54
C TYR A 61 1.68 0.28 -3.41
N GLY A 62 0.60 0.52 -2.68
CA GLY A 62 0.08 1.86 -2.40
C GLY A 62 1.11 2.71 -1.66
N MET A 63 1.77 2.14 -0.64
CA MET A 63 2.81 2.80 0.15
C MET A 63 3.99 3.25 -0.71
N LEU A 64 4.49 2.38 -1.59
CA LEU A 64 5.59 2.72 -2.49
C LEU A 64 5.22 3.84 -3.47
N ILE A 65 4.02 3.79 -4.05
CA ILE A 65 3.57 4.86 -4.94
C ILE A 65 3.40 6.17 -4.17
N PHE A 66 2.85 6.11 -2.96
CA PHE A 66 2.77 7.28 -2.11
C PHE A 66 4.16 7.87 -1.84
N GLY A 67 5.16 7.05 -1.48
CA GLY A 67 6.54 7.48 -1.30
C GLY A 67 7.13 8.15 -2.56
N MET A 68 6.89 7.58 -3.75
CA MET A 68 7.34 8.16 -5.02
C MET A 68 6.67 9.50 -5.35
N VAL A 69 5.35 9.60 -5.17
CA VAL A 69 4.61 10.85 -5.43
C VAL A 69 4.92 11.90 -4.36
N TYR A 70 5.16 11.48 -3.11
CA TYR A 70 5.46 12.39 -2.01
C TYR A 70 6.84 13.00 -2.12
N SER A 71 7.85 12.19 -2.45
CA SER A 71 9.24 12.61 -2.59
C SER A 71 9.53 13.44 -3.84
N ASP A 72 8.60 13.46 -4.80
CA ASP A 72 8.80 14.07 -6.13
C ASP A 72 10.14 13.60 -6.77
N ALA A 73 10.61 12.39 -6.43
CA ALA A 73 11.89 11.84 -6.86
C ALA A 73 11.96 11.64 -8.38
N ILE A 74 10.80 11.44 -9.02
CA ILE A 74 10.67 11.28 -10.46
C ILE A 74 9.80 12.41 -11.02
N SER A 75 10.46 13.41 -11.59
CA SER A 75 9.80 14.57 -12.21
C SER A 75 9.03 14.22 -13.50
N ASN A 76 9.43 13.16 -14.20
CA ASN A 76 8.81 12.75 -15.46
C ASN A 76 7.57 11.88 -15.22
N VAL A 77 6.39 12.44 -15.53
CA VAL A 77 5.09 11.77 -15.36
C VAL A 77 4.97 10.47 -16.15
N ARG A 78 5.55 10.38 -17.36
CA ARG A 78 5.52 9.15 -18.16
C ARG A 78 6.32 8.03 -17.49
N LYS A 79 7.53 8.33 -17.03
CA LYS A 79 8.36 7.37 -16.30
C LYS A 79 7.68 6.92 -15.01
N ARG A 80 7.06 7.85 -14.27
CA ARG A 80 6.29 7.55 -13.06
C ARG A 80 5.14 6.58 -13.35
N ASN A 81 4.37 6.81 -14.41
CA ASN A 81 3.24 5.93 -14.76
C ASN A 81 3.71 4.54 -15.23
N ILE A 82 4.82 4.45 -15.97
CA ILE A 82 5.41 3.16 -16.34
C ILE A 82 5.84 2.40 -15.09
N LEU A 83 6.51 3.06 -14.14
CA LEU A 83 6.92 2.43 -12.88
C LEU A 83 5.72 1.93 -12.07
N LYS A 84 4.62 2.70 -11.99
CA LYS A 84 3.39 2.24 -11.33
C LYS A 84 2.83 0.97 -11.97
N LEU A 85 2.92 0.83 -13.30
CA LEU A 85 2.48 -0.36 -14.01
C LEU A 85 3.44 -1.54 -13.78
N LEU A 86 4.75 -1.29 -13.82
CA LEU A 86 5.76 -2.32 -13.55
C LEU A 86 5.64 -2.88 -12.13
N LEU A 87 5.35 -2.03 -11.14
CA LEU A 87 5.18 -2.42 -9.74
C LEU A 87 3.86 -3.19 -9.48
N LEU A 88 2.93 -3.21 -10.43
CA LEU A 88 1.74 -4.09 -10.36
C LEU A 88 2.04 -5.53 -10.79
N ILE A 89 3.11 -5.75 -11.57
CA ILE A 89 3.46 -7.08 -12.10
C ILE A 89 3.56 -8.14 -10.99
N PRO A 90 4.29 -7.93 -9.88
CA PRO A 90 4.37 -8.95 -8.82
C PRO A 90 3.01 -9.22 -8.17
N ILE A 91 2.12 -8.23 -8.05
CA ILE A 91 0.77 -8.45 -7.51
C ILE A 91 -0.02 -9.41 -8.41
N PHE A 92 -0.06 -9.16 -9.72
CA PHE A 92 -0.76 -10.04 -10.66
C PHE A 92 -0.12 -11.43 -10.74
N ASN A 93 1.21 -11.51 -10.63
CA ASN A 93 1.91 -12.78 -10.58
C ASN A 93 1.50 -13.59 -9.33
N MET A 94 1.41 -12.96 -8.16
CA MET A 94 0.94 -13.62 -6.93
C MET A 94 -0.50 -14.12 -7.04
N TYR A 95 -1.40 -13.39 -7.70
CA TYR A 95 -2.78 -13.87 -7.97
C TYR A 95 -2.83 -15.06 -8.93
N SER A 96 -1.86 -15.19 -9.84
CA SER A 96 -1.77 -16.34 -10.74
C SER A 96 -1.13 -17.57 -10.09
N MET A 97 -0.23 -17.38 -9.12
CA MET A 97 0.53 -18.46 -8.48
C MET A 97 -0.14 -19.00 -7.21
N PHE A 98 -0.85 -18.15 -6.46
CA PHE A 98 -1.42 -18.51 -5.16
C PHE A 98 -2.94 -18.49 -5.18
N GLN A 99 -3.53 -19.54 -4.62
CA GLN A 99 -4.96 -19.64 -4.47
C GLN A 99 -5.45 -18.67 -3.39
N VAL A 100 -6.36 -17.79 -3.79
CA VAL A 100 -7.06 -16.84 -2.89
C VAL A 100 -8.22 -17.55 -2.16
N TYR A 101 -8.64 -18.73 -2.66
CA TYR A 101 -9.78 -19.52 -2.20
C TYR A 101 -9.41 -21.01 -2.15
N PRO A 102 -9.90 -21.82 -1.17
CA PRO A 102 -10.81 -21.50 -0.06
C PRO A 102 -10.15 -20.89 1.18
N GLU A 103 -8.84 -20.96 1.27
CA GLU A 103 -8.05 -20.28 2.28
C GLU A 103 -6.94 -19.52 1.58
N PHE A 104 -6.68 -18.28 2.00
CA PHE A 104 -5.53 -17.51 1.51
C PHE A 104 -4.24 -18.19 1.97
N ARG A 105 -3.67 -19.03 1.11
CA ARG A 105 -2.41 -19.74 1.35
C ARG A 105 -1.35 -19.14 0.43
N VAL A 106 -0.63 -18.18 0.98
CA VAL A 106 0.53 -17.57 0.32
C VAL A 106 1.81 -18.03 0.99
N ASP A 107 2.87 -18.20 0.21
CA ASP A 107 4.21 -18.31 0.78
C ASP A 107 4.66 -16.92 1.26
N PHE A 108 4.67 -16.73 2.59
CA PHE A 108 5.08 -15.49 3.23
C PHE A 108 6.55 -15.12 2.94
N ARG A 109 7.40 -16.07 2.53
CA ARG A 109 8.79 -15.78 2.12
C ARG A 109 8.81 -15.05 0.79
N ILE A 110 8.06 -15.56 -0.19
CA ILE A 110 7.96 -14.94 -1.52
C ILE A 110 7.26 -13.59 -1.40
N LEU A 111 6.17 -13.52 -0.61
CA LEU A 111 5.50 -12.26 -0.29
C LEU A 111 6.46 -11.26 0.36
N GLY A 112 7.20 -11.70 1.38
CA GLY A 112 8.13 -10.85 2.12
C GLY A 112 9.23 -10.24 1.26
N ILE A 113 9.76 -10.96 0.26
CA ILE A 113 10.85 -10.45 -0.60
C ILE A 113 10.43 -9.15 -1.30
N TRP A 114 9.29 -9.14 -1.99
CA TRP A 114 8.88 -7.97 -2.74
C TRP A 114 8.19 -6.92 -1.86
N VAL A 115 7.42 -7.35 -0.85
CA VAL A 115 6.80 -6.43 0.12
C VAL A 115 7.87 -5.67 0.90
N ALA A 116 8.85 -6.36 1.49
CA ALA A 116 9.94 -5.70 2.23
C ALA A 116 10.75 -4.78 1.31
N SER A 117 11.00 -5.18 0.06
CA SER A 117 11.66 -4.32 -0.92
C SER A 117 10.87 -3.03 -1.18
N TYR A 118 9.54 -3.10 -1.23
CA TYR A 118 8.68 -1.94 -1.42
C TYR A 118 8.64 -1.05 -0.18
N GLU A 119 8.60 -1.63 1.01
CA GLU A 119 8.67 -0.89 2.27
C GLU A 119 10.02 -0.16 2.43
N ILE A 120 11.13 -0.84 2.18
CA ILE A 120 12.47 -0.24 2.24
C ILE A 120 12.59 0.91 1.25
N ALA A 121 12.15 0.71 0.00
CA ALA A 121 12.16 1.75 -1.02
C ALA A 121 11.28 2.94 -0.63
N THR A 122 10.11 2.70 -0.03
CA THR A 122 9.22 3.75 0.48
C THR A 122 9.92 4.60 1.54
N ASN A 123 10.52 3.95 2.54
CA ASN A 123 11.25 4.64 3.61
C ASN A 123 12.41 5.46 3.06
N ILE A 124 13.21 4.92 2.14
CA ILE A 124 14.31 5.65 1.48
C ILE A 124 13.78 6.91 0.76
N LEU A 125 12.67 6.79 0.03
CA LEU A 125 12.06 7.92 -0.69
C LEU A 125 11.53 8.99 0.27
N LEU A 126 10.92 8.60 1.38
CA LEU A 126 10.43 9.53 2.40
C LEU A 126 11.58 10.26 3.10
N ILE A 127 12.64 9.54 3.48
CA ILE A 127 13.86 10.13 4.06
C ILE A 127 14.53 11.08 3.06
N TYR A 128 14.64 10.68 1.79
CA TYR A 128 15.15 11.55 0.74
C TYR A 128 14.34 12.83 0.60
N SER A 129 13.01 12.75 0.69
CA SER A 129 12.11 13.91 0.66
C SER A 129 12.37 14.88 1.82
N VAL A 130 12.65 14.35 3.02
CA VAL A 130 12.99 15.13 4.23
C VAL A 130 14.33 15.83 4.04
N TRP A 131 15.36 15.13 3.56
CA TRP A 131 16.70 15.71 3.35
C TRP A 131 16.76 16.80 2.28
N ARG A 132 15.92 16.70 1.25
CA ARG A 132 15.86 17.70 0.17
C ARG A 132 15.10 18.98 0.55
N GLU A 133 14.41 18.99 1.69
CA GLU A 133 13.55 20.11 2.09
C GLU A 133 14.30 21.09 3.01
N ASP A 134 14.78 22.20 2.46
CA ASP A 134 15.49 23.25 3.21
C ASP A 134 14.62 23.98 4.25
N ARG A 135 13.29 23.90 4.13
CA ARG A 135 12.37 24.62 5.02
C ARG A 135 12.06 23.80 6.29
N PRO A 136 12.44 24.27 7.49
CA PRO A 136 12.31 23.49 8.74
C PRO A 136 10.86 23.19 9.14
N ILE A 137 9.90 24.07 8.82
CA ILE A 137 8.46 23.87 9.08
C ILE A 137 7.87 22.77 8.20
N VAL A 138 8.30 22.69 6.93
CA VAL A 138 7.85 21.63 6.01
C VAL A 138 8.53 20.32 6.38
N ASN A 139 9.79 20.37 6.81
CA ASN A 139 10.55 19.22 7.25
C ASN A 139 9.90 18.51 8.47
N ARG A 140 9.43 19.27 9.48
CA ARG A 140 8.67 18.70 10.61
C ARG A 140 7.39 17.96 10.18
N ARG A 141 6.67 18.47 9.17
CA ARG A 141 5.47 17.78 8.63
C ARG A 141 5.83 16.52 7.85
N LYS A 142 6.96 16.53 7.13
CA LYS A 142 7.48 15.35 6.42
C LYS A 142 7.92 14.25 7.39
N ILE A 143 8.59 14.59 8.48
CA ILE A 143 8.98 13.65 9.54
C ILE A 143 7.74 12.99 10.16
N LEU A 144 6.71 13.78 10.51
CA LEU A 144 5.46 13.22 11.01
C LEU A 144 4.79 12.29 9.99
N THR A 145 4.83 12.63 8.70
CA THR A 145 4.30 11.77 7.64
C THR A 145 5.11 10.47 7.52
N CYS A 146 6.43 10.51 7.71
CA CYS A 146 7.28 9.32 7.72
C CYS A 146 6.91 8.41 8.89
N VAL A 147 6.78 8.95 10.10
CA VAL A 147 6.41 8.18 11.31
C VAL A 147 5.00 7.58 11.22
N PHE A 148 4.08 8.21 10.51
CA PHE A 148 2.73 7.67 10.32
C PHE A 148 2.63 6.58 9.25
N VAL A 149 3.60 6.52 8.33
CA VAL A 149 3.61 5.59 7.18
C VAL A 149 4.53 4.40 7.43
N SER A 150 5.61 4.57 8.20
CA SER A 150 6.44 3.50 8.76
C SER A 150 5.71 2.72 9.84
#